data_AF-A0A1Q9A5K7-F1
#
_entry.id   AF-A0A1Q9A5K7-F1
#
_cell.length_a   1.000
_cell.length_b   1.000
_cell.length_c   1.000
_cell.angle_alpha   90.00
_cell.angle_beta   90.00
_cell.angle_gamma   90.00
#
_symmetry.space_group_name_H-M   'P 1'
#
loop_
_entity.id
_entity.type
_entity.pdbx_description
1 polymer ?
#
loop_
_entity_poly.entity_id
_entity_poly.type
_entity_poly.pdbx_seq_one_letter_code
_entity_poly.pdbx_strand_id
1 'polypeptide(L)'
;MEEKIGTIRDLSIEEREEILVDMARLLEGTAREAFVEGDRQFATISSNMANAIRFNADELARDDVDASQQVLEQAAAMLSEFQAAHPYRPVSMAIH
;
A
#
# COMPACT_ATOMS: atom_id res chain seq x y z
N MET A 1 18.93 -3.15 19.14
CA MET A 1 19.31 -2.48 17.89
C MET A 1 18.02 -1.86 17.40
N GLU A 2 17.79 -0.59 17.73
CA GLU A 2 16.59 0.13 17.29
C GLU A 2 16.80 0.45 15.81
N GLU A 3 16.18 -0.35 14.94
CA GLU A 3 16.00 0.06 13.55
C GLU A 3 15.17 1.34 13.59
N LYS A 4 15.82 2.47 13.36
CA LYS A 4 15.15 3.67 12.85
C LYS A 4 14.53 3.28 11.52
N ILE A 5 13.33 2.71 11.56
CA ILE A 5 12.39 2.87 10.46
C ILE A 5 12.21 4.39 10.40
N GLY A 6 12.90 5.05 9.47
CA GLY A 6 12.67 6.45 9.21
C GLY A 6 11.19 6.57 8.89
N THR A 7 10.42 7.14 9.81
CA THR A 7 9.04 7.53 9.54
C THR A 7 9.04 8.37 8.28
N ILE A 8 8.01 8.24 7.42
CA ILE A 8 7.92 9.00 6.16
C ILE A 8 8.06 10.53 6.34
N ARG A 9 7.92 10.99 7.59
CA ARG A 9 8.19 12.36 8.05
C ARG A 9 9.58 12.88 7.72
N ASP A 10 10.59 12.00 7.65
CA ASP A 10 11.97 12.40 7.35
C ASP A 10 12.26 12.43 5.84
N LEU A 11 11.31 12.01 5.01
CA LEU A 11 11.45 11.94 3.56
C LEU A 11 11.05 13.27 2.89
N SER A 12 11.59 13.50 1.70
CA SER A 12 11.13 14.57 0.80
C SER A 12 9.66 14.35 0.39
N ILE A 13 9.04 15.39 -0.15
CA ILE A 13 7.67 15.32 -0.66
C ILE A 13 7.60 14.32 -1.81
N GLU A 14 8.59 14.38 -2.71
CA GLU A 14 8.69 13.49 -3.87
C GLU A 14 8.80 12.01 -3.45
N GLU A 15 9.65 11.71 -2.46
CA GLU A 15 9.79 10.34 -1.92
C GLU A 15 8.51 9.85 -1.25
N ARG A 16 7.79 10.73 -0.52
CA ARG A 16 6.50 10.37 0.10
C ARG A 16 5.44 10.05 -0.95
N GLU A 17 5.35 10.89 -1.99
CA GLU A 17 4.41 10.69 -3.09
C GLU A 17 4.71 9.38 -3.82
N GLU A 18 5.99 9.08 -4.09
CA GLU A 18 6.41 7.84 -4.72
C GLU A 18 5.98 6.61 -3.90
N ILE A 19 6.22 6.62 -2.58
CA ILE A 19 5.80 5.54 -1.69
C ILE A 19 4.28 5.33 -1.71
N LEU A 20 3.49 6.42 -1.69
CA LEU A 20 2.02 6.34 -1.78
C LEU A 20 1.57 5.74 -3.13
N VAL A 21 2.18 6.17 -4.22
CA VAL A 21 1.89 5.65 -5.57
C VAL A 21 2.24 4.17 -5.68
N ASP A 22 3.38 3.74 -5.14
CA ASP A 22 3.78 2.34 -5.16
C ASP A 22 2.90 1.47 -4.27
N MET A 23 2.48 1.97 -3.11
CA MET A 23 1.49 1.30 -2.27
C MET A 23 0.16 1.11 -3.00
N ALA A 24 -0.32 2.14 -3.70
CA ALA A 24 -1.53 2.05 -4.51
C ALA A 24 -1.41 0.99 -5.63
N ARG A 25 -0.25 0.91 -6.31
CA ARG A 25 0.03 -0.12 -7.32
C ARG A 25 0.01 -1.53 -6.72
N LEU A 26 0.58 -1.71 -5.53
CA LEU A 26 0.62 -2.99 -4.85
C LEU A 26 -0.79 -3.47 -4.43
N LEU A 27 -1.61 -2.56 -3.91
CA LEU A 27 -3.02 -2.82 -3.60
C LEU A 27 -3.83 -3.18 -4.85
N GLU A 28 -3.59 -2.51 -5.98
CA GLU A 28 -4.25 -2.82 -7.25
C GLU A 28 -3.88 -4.22 -7.77
N GLY A 29 -2.58 -4.57 -7.71
CA GLY A 29 -2.10 -5.91 -8.07
C GLY A 29 -2.74 -6.99 -7.20
N THR A 30 -2.75 -6.77 -5.88
CA THR A 30 -3.35 -7.70 -4.91
C THR A 30 -4.86 -7.81 -5.09
N ALA A 31 -5.55 -6.70 -5.40
CA ALA A 31 -6.97 -6.72 -5.69
C ALA A 31 -7.31 -7.58 -6.92
N ARG A 32 -6.48 -7.50 -7.97
CA ARG A 32 -6.64 -8.31 -9.17
C ARG A 32 -6.46 -9.79 -8.88
N GLU A 33 -5.50 -10.14 -8.03
CA GLU A 33 -5.27 -11.52 -7.61
C GLU A 33 -6.43 -12.05 -6.78
N ALA A 34 -6.86 -11.30 -5.76
CA ALA A 34 -8.02 -11.63 -4.95
C ALA A 34 -9.26 -11.88 -5.82
N PHE A 35 -9.47 -11.05 -6.85
CA PHE A 35 -10.57 -11.24 -7.80
C PHE A 35 -10.46 -12.55 -8.58
N VAL A 36 -9.27 -12.91 -9.05
CA VAL A 36 -9.00 -14.17 -9.77
C VAL A 36 -9.20 -15.38 -8.86
N GLU A 37 -8.83 -15.27 -7.59
CA GLU A 37 -8.99 -16.31 -6.56
C GLU A 37 -10.43 -16.41 -6.03
N GLY A 38 -11.31 -15.48 -6.42
CA GLY A 38 -12.73 -15.47 -6.07
C GLY A 38 -13.08 -14.64 -4.84
N ASP A 39 -12.11 -14.02 -4.17
CA ASP A 39 -12.31 -13.05 -3.10
C ASP A 39 -12.67 -11.67 -3.66
N ARG A 40 -13.93 -11.55 -4.09
CA ARG A 40 -14.48 -10.31 -4.66
C ARG A 40 -14.59 -9.19 -3.64
N GLN A 41 -14.74 -9.52 -2.35
CA GLN A 41 -14.86 -8.51 -1.30
C GLN A 41 -13.52 -7.84 -1.07
N PHE A 42 -12.45 -8.62 -0.86
CA PHE A 42 -11.10 -8.08 -0.72
C PHE A 42 -10.69 -7.31 -1.97
N ALA A 43 -10.95 -7.87 -3.16
CA ALA A 43 -10.67 -7.18 -4.42
C ALA A 43 -11.28 -5.78 -4.48
N THR A 44 -12.57 -5.65 -4.13
CA THR A 44 -13.27 -4.36 -4.17
C THR A 44 -12.68 -3.37 -3.16
N ILE A 45 -12.44 -3.81 -1.92
CA ILE A 45 -11.92 -2.94 -0.86
C ILE A 45 -10.49 -2.48 -1.20
N SER A 46 -9.64 -3.41 -1.65
CA SER A 46 -8.26 -3.12 -2.03
C SER A 46 -8.17 -2.18 -3.24
N SER A 47 -8.99 -2.37 -4.28
CA SER A 47 -9.07 -1.44 -5.41
C SER A 47 -9.57 -0.04 -5.01
N ASN A 48 -10.55 0.04 -4.11
CA ASN A 48 -11.03 1.34 -3.61
C ASN A 48 -9.95 2.08 -2.83
N MET A 49 -9.20 1.36 -1.98
CA MET A 49 -8.07 1.93 -1.24
C MET A 49 -6.98 2.41 -2.21
N ALA A 50 -6.59 1.59 -3.19
CA ALA A 50 -5.60 1.97 -4.21
C ALA A 50 -6.00 3.27 -4.94
N ASN A 51 -7.26 3.37 -5.37
CA ASN A 51 -7.78 4.56 -6.04
C ASN A 51 -7.78 5.80 -5.13
N ALA A 52 -8.17 5.64 -3.86
CA ALA A 52 -8.17 6.74 -2.90
C ALA A 52 -6.75 7.26 -2.64
N ILE A 53 -5.78 6.37 -2.45
CA ILE A 53 -4.38 6.76 -2.26
C ILE A 53 -3.86 7.49 -3.49
N ARG A 54 -4.08 6.93 -4.68
CA ARG A 54 -3.58 7.49 -5.93
C ARG A 54 -4.18 8.86 -6.26
N PHE A 55 -5.46 9.06 -5.95
CA PHE A 55 -6.13 10.34 -6.18
C PHE A 55 -5.60 11.45 -5.25
N ASN A 56 -5.23 11.10 -4.02
CA ASN A 56 -4.79 12.05 -3.00
C ASN A 56 -3.26 12.05 -2.76
N ALA A 57 -2.46 11.37 -3.59
CA ALA A 57 -1.04 11.14 -3.31
C ALA A 57 -0.24 12.45 -3.17
N ASP A 58 -0.46 13.43 -4.05
CA ASP A 58 0.20 14.74 -4.01
C ASP A 58 -0.18 15.53 -2.74
N GLU A 59 -1.47 15.56 -2.40
CA GLU A 59 -1.99 16.27 -1.21
C GLU A 59 -1.50 15.61 0.08
N LEU A 60 -1.61 14.28 0.19
CA LEU A 60 -1.12 13.52 1.33
C LEU A 60 0.39 13.75 1.54
N ALA A 61 1.19 13.67 0.47
CA ALA A 61 2.63 13.85 0.54
C ALA A 61 3.04 15.26 1.01
N ARG A 62 2.27 16.30 0.68
CA ARG A 62 2.59 17.71 0.97
C ARG A 62 2.00 18.21 2.27
N ASP A 63 0.71 17.98 2.46
CA ASP A 63 -0.12 18.74 3.39
C ASP A 63 -0.45 17.96 4.66
N ASP A 64 -0.47 16.62 4.61
CA ASP A 64 -0.78 15.78 5.77
C ASP A 64 0.07 14.51 5.84
N VAL A 65 1.26 14.67 6.43
CA VAL A 65 2.23 13.59 6.62
C VAL A 65 1.74 12.54 7.61
N ASP A 66 0.92 12.94 8.59
CA ASP A 66 0.39 12.02 9.59
C ASP A 66 -0.72 11.15 8.98
N ALA A 67 -1.60 11.74 8.17
CA ALA A 67 -2.56 10.99 7.38
C ALA A 67 -1.87 10.08 6.36
N SER A 68 -0.80 10.54 5.70
CA SER A 68 0.01 9.70 4.81
C SER A 68 0.53 8.46 5.52
N GLN A 69 1.07 8.62 6.73
CA GLN A 69 1.60 7.52 7.52
C GLN A 69 0.50 6.52 7.89
N GLN A 70 -0.65 7.02 8.36
CA GLN A 70 -1.80 6.17 8.72
C GLN A 70 -2.34 5.39 7.51
N VAL A 71 -2.43 6.05 6.35
CA VAL A 71 -2.88 5.42 5.11
C VAL A 71 -1.93 4.30 4.68
N LEU A 72 -0.61 4.52 4.78
CA LEU A 72 0.39 3.50 4.48
C LEU A 72 0.34 2.33 5.47
N GLU A 73 0.17 2.59 6.76
CA GLU A 73 0.01 1.56 7.78
C GLU A 73 -1.25 0.72 7.55
N GLN A 74 -2.37 1.37 7.21
CA GLN A 74 -3.62 0.68 6.89
C GLN A 74 -3.49 -0.18 5.63
N ALA A 75 -2.88 0.35 4.56
CA ALA A 75 -2.63 -0.39 3.34
C ALA A 75 -1.71 -1.60 3.57
N ALA A 76 -0.63 -1.42 4.35
CA ALA A 76 0.28 -2.50 4.72
C ALA A 76 -0.43 -3.59 5.55
N ALA A 77 -1.31 -3.20 6.47
CA ALA A 77 -2.10 -4.16 7.25
C ALA A 77 -3.04 -4.99 6.35
N MET A 78 -3.73 -4.37 5.40
CA MET A 78 -4.59 -5.07 4.44
C MET A 78 -3.81 -6.08 3.59
N LEU A 79 -2.63 -5.70 3.10
CA LEU A 79 -1.76 -6.59 2.33
C LEU A 79 -1.24 -7.76 3.18
N SER A 80 -0.89 -7.50 4.43
CA SER A 80 -0.45 -8.54 5.37
C SER A 80 -1.56 -9.53 5.67
N GLU A 81 -2.81 -9.07 5.86
CA GLU A 81 -3.98 -9.93 6.06
C GLU A 81 -4.22 -10.83 4.85
N PHE A 82 -4.16 -10.27 3.64
CA PHE A 82 -4.27 -11.06 2.41
C PHE A 82 -3.16 -12.10 2.30
N GLN A 83 -1.89 -11.73 2.54
CA GLN A 83 -0.79 -12.68 2.49
C GLN A 83 -0.95 -13.81 3.52
N ALA A 84 -1.44 -13.51 4.73
CA ALA A 84 -1.69 -14.50 5.77
C ALA A 84 -2.82 -15.48 5.41
N ALA A 85 -3.85 -15.00 4.71
CA ALA A 85 -4.93 -15.83 4.19
C ALA A 85 -4.49 -16.70 2.98
N HIS A 86 -3.43 -16.29 2.28
CA HIS A 86 -2.92 -16.94 1.06
C HIS A 86 -1.43 -17.38 1.17
N PRO A 87 -1.07 -18.27 2.13
CA PRO A 87 0.32 -18.55 2.53
C PRO A 87 1.18 -19.33 1.52
N TYR A 88 0.58 -19.86 0.44
CA TYR A 88 1.32 -20.63 -0.60
C TYR A 88 1.78 -19.78 -1.79
N ARG A 89 1.80 -18.46 -1.63
CA ARG A 89 2.21 -17.57 -2.69
C ARG A 89 3.74 -17.62 -2.88
N PRO A 90 4.26 -17.96 -4.08
CA PRO A 90 5.63 -17.61 -4.40
C PRO A 90 5.72 -16.09 -4.42
N VAL A 91 6.42 -15.49 -3.45
CA VAL A 91 6.75 -14.07 -3.45
C VAL A 91 7.49 -13.79 -4.76
N SER A 92 6.83 -13.16 -5.72
CA SER A 92 7.51 -12.62 -6.89
C SER A 92 8.32 -11.44 -6.40
N MET A 93 9.53 -11.72 -5.95
CA MET A 93 10.59 -10.74 -5.72
C MET A 93 11.00 -10.20 -7.09
N ALA A 94 10.15 -9.38 -7.71
CA ALA A 94 10.57 -8.51 -8.79
C ALA A 94 11.43 -7.41 -8.14
N ILE A 95 12.69 -7.74 -7.86
CA ILE A 95 13.74 -6.77 -7.62
C ILE A 95 13.93 -6.04 -8.97
N HIS A 96 13.64 -4.74 -8.99
CA HIS A 96 14.03 -3.84 -10.07
C HIS A 96 15.34 -3.15 -9.70
#